data_AF-A0A2V9YE10-F1
#
_entry.id   AF-A0A2V9YE10-F1
#
_cell.length_a   1.000
_cell.length_b   1.000
_cell.length_c   1.000
_cell.angle_alpha   90.00
_cell.angle_beta   90.00
_cell.angle_gamma   90.00
#
_symmetry.space_group_name_H-M   'P 1'
#
loop_
_entity.id
_entity.type
_entity.pdbx_description
1 polymer ?
#
loop_
_entity_poly.entity_id
_entity_poly.type
_entity_poly.pdbx_seq_one_letter_code
_entity_poly.pdbx_strand_id
1 'polypeptide(L)'
;PELAEQMGLAADHGLLVVQVIPGSAAERAGLRAGTERAYLANIPIMLGGDLIVAINNEKISDQQDLAQVMNNHRAGDTVRVTIYRGKQKMDLNVTLGEAREQV
;
A
#
# COMPACT_ATOMS: atom_id res chain seq x y z
N PRO A 1 8.13 -0.21 17.16
CA PRO A 1 7.51 1.14 17.29
C PRO A 1 8.44 2.29 16.89
N GLU A 2 9.68 2.36 17.40
CA GLU A 2 10.56 3.54 17.23
C GLU A 2 10.86 3.92 15.77
N LEU A 3 11.00 2.92 14.91
CA LEU A 3 11.41 3.17 13.53
C LEU A 3 10.32 3.86 12.70
N ALA A 4 9.06 3.42 12.84
CA ALA A 4 7.94 4.01 12.12
C ALA A 4 7.75 5.49 12.51
N GLU A 5 7.93 5.81 13.80
CA GLU A 5 7.86 7.17 14.32
C GLU A 5 9.01 8.04 13.79
N GLN A 6 10.24 7.51 13.79
CA GLN A 6 11.42 8.20 13.22
C GLN A 6 11.24 8.49 11.72
N MET A 7 10.52 7.62 11.00
CA MET A 7 10.21 7.77 9.58
C MET A 7 8.96 8.61 9.32
N GLY A 8 8.33 9.17 10.37
CA GLY A 8 7.12 9.99 10.25
C GLY A 8 5.86 9.19 9.86
N LEU A 9 5.91 7.86 9.87
CA LEU A 9 4.78 7.01 9.53
C LEU A 9 3.69 7.08 10.61
N ALA A 10 2.43 6.91 10.19
CA ALA A 10 1.28 7.00 11.07
C ALA A 10 0.92 5.68 11.79
N ALA A 11 1.52 4.57 11.34
CA ALA A 11 1.33 3.25 11.90
C ALA A 11 2.67 2.51 11.96
N ASP A 12 2.77 1.57 12.89
CA ASP A 12 3.92 0.69 13.10
C ASP A 12 3.86 -0.61 12.30
N HIS A 13 2.84 -0.74 11.43
CA HIS A 13 2.58 -1.88 10.58
C HIS A 13 2.04 -1.42 9.22
N GLY A 14 2.05 -2.33 8.25
CA GLY A 14 1.50 -2.10 6.93
C GLY A 14 2.54 -2.22 5.82
N LEU A 15 2.10 -1.95 4.60
CA LEU A 15 2.92 -2.03 3.40
C LEU A 15 3.06 -0.66 2.76
N LEU A 16 4.30 -0.21 2.60
CA LEU A 16 4.63 1.04 1.94
C LEU A 16 4.51 0.88 0.42
N VAL A 17 3.77 1.76 -0.24
CA VAL A 17 3.67 1.78 -1.70
C VAL A 17 4.94 2.40 -2.26
N VAL A 18 5.84 1.55 -2.78
CA VAL A 18 7.12 1.99 -3.36
C VAL A 18 7.02 2.37 -4.84
N GLN A 19 6.03 1.82 -5.55
CA GLN A 19 5.79 2.07 -6.96
C GLN A 19 4.30 1.91 -7.26
N VAL A 20 3.81 2.73 -8.19
CA VAL A 20 2.49 2.59 -8.82
C VAL A 20 2.73 2.50 -10.31
N ILE A 21 2.23 1.43 -10.93
CA ILE A 21 2.40 1.21 -12.37
C ILE A 21 1.42 2.13 -13.12
N PRO A 22 1.86 2.89 -14.14
CA PRO A 22 0.97 3.72 -14.96
C PRO A 22 -0.15 2.88 -15.61
N GLY A 23 -1.38 3.38 -15.58
CA GLY A 23 -2.58 2.70 -16.09
C GLY A 23 -3.15 1.62 -15.16
N SER A 24 -2.45 1.27 -14.07
CA SER A 24 -2.88 0.19 -13.17
C SER A 24 -4.17 0.52 -12.41
N ALA A 25 -4.79 -0.53 -11.83
CA ALA A 25 -5.89 -0.37 -10.89
C ALA A 25 -5.53 0.54 -9.71
N ALA A 26 -4.30 0.43 -9.22
CA ALA A 26 -3.80 1.25 -8.11
C ALA A 26 -3.73 2.73 -8.48
N GLU A 27 -3.20 3.06 -9.66
CA GLU A 27 -3.13 4.44 -10.15
C GLU A 27 -4.53 5.05 -10.31
N ARG A 28 -5.44 4.31 -10.97
CA ARG A 28 -6.83 4.75 -11.19
C ARG A 28 -7.60 4.97 -9.89
N ALA A 29 -7.30 4.19 -8.87
CA ALA A 29 -7.87 4.36 -7.53
C ALA A 29 -7.21 5.50 -6.72
N GLY A 30 -6.15 6.11 -7.26
CA GLY A 30 -5.47 7.24 -6.65
C GLY A 30 -4.44 6.87 -5.58
N LEU A 31 -3.94 5.63 -5.57
CA LEU A 31 -2.77 5.24 -4.77
C LEU A 31 -1.53 6.00 -5.24
N ARG A 32 -0.65 6.33 -4.30
CA ARG A 32 0.57 7.12 -4.55
C ARG A 32 1.80 6.37 -4.04
N ALA A 33 2.80 6.27 -4.91
CA ALA A 33 4.11 5.77 -4.53
C ALA A 33 4.91 6.84 -3.78
N GLY A 34 5.88 6.39 -2.99
CA GLY A 34 6.88 7.28 -2.39
C GLY A 34 7.71 8.01 -3.45
N THR A 35 8.00 9.28 -3.20
CA THR A 35 8.80 10.16 -4.06
C THR A 35 10.09 10.62 -3.39
N GLU A 36 10.19 10.49 -2.07
CA GLU A 36 11.33 10.94 -1.27
C GLU A 36 12.24 9.75 -0.94
N ARG A 37 13.51 9.84 -1.33
CA ARG A 37 14.49 8.81 -0.95
C ARG A 37 14.90 8.99 0.50
N ALA A 38 14.76 7.93 1.28
CA ALA A 38 15.28 7.82 2.63
C ALA A 38 16.06 6.51 2.80
N TYR A 39 16.70 6.35 3.96
CA TYR A 39 17.46 5.16 4.29
C TYR A 39 16.98 4.57 5.60
N LEU A 40 16.61 3.31 5.54
CA LEU A 40 16.43 2.48 6.72
C LEU A 40 17.72 1.69 6.95
N ALA A 41 18.55 2.14 7.89
CA ALA A 41 19.93 1.67 8.02
C ALA A 41 20.68 1.79 6.68
N ASN A 42 21.02 0.66 6.05
CA ASN A 42 21.70 0.61 4.75
C ASN A 42 20.76 0.29 3.58
N ILE A 43 19.45 0.28 3.81
CA ILE A 43 18.43 -0.08 2.82
C ILE A 43 17.77 1.19 2.30
N PRO A 44 17.88 1.52 0.99
CA PRO A 44 17.17 2.64 0.42
C PRO A 44 15.66 2.36 0.39
N ILE A 45 14.86 3.34 0.79
CA ILE A 45 13.40 3.28 0.82
C ILE A 45 12.80 4.56 0.23
N MET A 46 11.57 4.48 -0.27
CA MET A 46 10.84 5.60 -0.86
C MET A 46 9.70 6.04 0.07
N LEU A 47 9.83 7.20 0.71
CA LEU A 47 8.84 7.83 1.60
C LEU A 47 7.94 8.82 0.85
N GLY A 48 6.90 9.29 1.54
CA GLY A 48 5.92 10.25 1.02
C GLY A 48 4.76 9.64 0.22
N GLY A 49 4.75 8.30 0.09
CA GLY A 49 3.68 7.55 -0.55
C GLY A 49 2.58 7.14 0.43
N ASP A 50 1.72 6.24 -0.03
CA ASP A 50 0.68 5.63 0.78
C ASP A 50 1.21 4.43 1.58
N LEU A 51 0.75 4.28 2.82
CA LEU A 51 0.97 3.12 3.68
C LEU A 51 -0.33 2.34 3.79
N ILE A 52 -0.40 1.16 3.17
CA ILE A 52 -1.58 0.28 3.22
C ILE A 52 -1.61 -0.42 4.57
N VAL A 53 -2.73 -0.33 5.28
CA VAL A 53 -2.90 -0.92 6.61
C VAL A 53 -4.09 -1.87 6.72
N ALA A 54 -5.05 -1.80 5.79
CA ALA A 54 -6.14 -2.77 5.72
C ALA A 54 -6.72 -2.88 4.30
N ILE A 55 -7.34 -4.03 3.99
CA ILE A 55 -8.17 -4.25 2.80
C ILE A 55 -9.44 -4.96 3.24
N ASN A 56 -10.63 -4.45 2.87
CA ASN A 56 -11.92 -5.03 3.23
C ASN A 56 -12.07 -5.41 4.72
N ASN A 57 -11.55 -4.54 5.60
CA ASN A 57 -11.49 -4.72 7.06
C ASN A 57 -10.46 -5.74 7.58
N GLU A 58 -9.74 -6.45 6.70
CA GLU A 58 -8.64 -7.32 7.07
C GLU A 58 -7.37 -6.47 7.24
N LYS A 59 -6.73 -6.59 8.41
CA LYS A 59 -5.49 -5.88 8.70
C LYS A 59 -4.38 -6.39 7.78
N ILE A 60 -3.66 -5.48 7.15
CA ILE A 60 -2.45 -5.79 6.37
C ILE A 60 -1.25 -5.33 7.18
N SER A 61 -0.41 -6.26 7.61
CA SER A 61 0.84 -5.98 8.30
C SER A 61 2.06 -6.32 7.44
N ASP A 62 1.93 -7.31 6.56
CA ASP A 62 3.00 -7.78 5.69
C ASP A 62 2.49 -8.35 4.35
N GLN A 63 3.43 -8.86 3.53
CA GLN A 63 3.14 -9.36 2.19
C GLN A 63 2.30 -10.65 2.18
N GLN A 64 2.38 -11.47 3.22
CA GLN A 64 1.56 -12.69 3.34
C GLN A 64 0.10 -12.33 3.58
N ASP A 65 -0.16 -11.35 4.46
CA ASP A 65 -1.52 -10.82 4.67
C ASP A 65 -2.11 -10.33 3.34
N LEU A 66 -1.35 -9.53 2.60
CA LEU A 66 -1.78 -9.02 1.29
C LEU A 66 -2.09 -10.17 0.32
N ALA A 67 -1.19 -11.16 0.21
CA ALA A 67 -1.39 -12.31 -0.67
C ALA A 67 -2.65 -13.11 -0.29
N GLN A 68 -2.89 -13.31 1.00
CA GLN A 68 -4.07 -14.00 1.50
C GLN A 68 -5.36 -13.26 1.12
N VAL A 69 -5.42 -11.96 1.33
CA VAL A 69 -6.60 -11.16 0.95
C VAL A 69 -6.81 -11.20 -0.55
N MET A 70 -5.75 -11.03 -1.35
CA MET A 70 -5.86 -11.07 -2.82
C MET A 70 -6.32 -12.43 -3.34
N ASN A 71 -5.91 -13.54 -2.72
CA ASN A 71 -6.34 -14.89 -3.11
C ASN A 71 -7.85 -15.12 -2.92
N ASN A 72 -8.49 -14.35 -2.04
CA ASN A 72 -9.94 -14.41 -1.81
C ASN A 72 -10.74 -13.54 -2.79
N HIS A 73 -10.06 -12.81 -3.67
CA HIS A 73 -10.67 -11.90 -4.63
C HIS A 73 -10.36 -12.28 -6.07
N ARG A 74 -11.18 -11.78 -6.98
CA ARG A 74 -11.05 -11.99 -8.42
C ARG A 74 -10.88 -10.65 -9.14
N ALA A 75 -10.37 -10.72 -10.36
CA ALA A 75 -10.37 -9.58 -11.26
C ALA A 75 -11.80 -9.05 -11.43
N GLY A 76 -11.95 -7.73 -11.38
CA GLY A 76 -13.24 -7.04 -11.38
C GLY A 76 -13.83 -6.78 -10.00
N ASP A 77 -13.37 -7.46 -8.94
CA ASP A 77 -13.81 -7.16 -7.58
C ASP A 77 -13.37 -5.75 -7.20
N THR A 78 -14.23 -5.03 -6.48
CA THR A 78 -13.85 -3.75 -5.85
C THR A 78 -13.59 -3.97 -4.38
N VAL A 79 -12.36 -3.67 -3.95
CA VAL A 79 -11.92 -3.77 -2.56
C VAL A 79 -11.70 -2.40 -1.96
N ARG A 80 -12.02 -2.24 -0.68
CA ARG A 80 -11.74 -1.03 0.07
C ARG A 80 -10.36 -1.15 0.69
N VAL A 81 -9.42 -0.35 0.21
CA VAL A 81 -8.05 -0.26 0.72
C VAL A 81 -7.96 0.91 1.69
N THR A 82 -7.70 0.62 2.96
CA THR A 82 -7.43 1.63 3.97
C THR A 82 -5.94 1.94 3.99
N ILE A 83 -5.62 3.23 3.85
CA ILE A 83 -4.25 3.73 3.81
C ILE A 83 -4.03 4.83 4.84
N TYR A 84 -2.76 5.08 5.13
CA TYR A 84 -2.28 6.38 5.59
C TYR A 84 -1.54 7.10 4.47
N ARG A 85 -1.91 8.36 4.22
CA ARG A 85 -1.13 9.30 3.41
C ARG A 85 -0.59 10.38 4.33
N GLY A 86 0.71 10.32 4.62
CA GLY A 86 1.26 11.03 5.78
C GLY A 86 0.58 10.55 7.07
N LYS A 87 -0.04 11.46 7.82
CA LYS A 87 -0.78 11.15 9.06
C LYS A 87 -2.29 10.95 8.87
N GLN A 88 -2.82 11.20 7.67
CA GLN A 88 -4.25 11.10 7.40
C GLN A 88 -4.63 9.67 7.01
N LYS A 89 -5.56 9.08 7.76
CA LYS A 89 -6.19 7.80 7.41
C LYS A 89 -7.31 8.02 6.40
N MET A 90 -7.36 7.22 5.33
CA MET A 90 -8.45 7.27 4.35
C MET A 90 -8.68 5.92 3.67
N ASP A 91 -9.85 5.77 3.08
CA ASP A 91 -10.25 4.58 2.32
C ASP A 91 -10.29 4.90 0.83
N LEU A 92 -9.69 4.03 0.01
CA LEU A 92 -9.74 4.07 -1.45
C LEU A 92 -10.46 2.83 -1.96
N ASN A 93 -11.39 2.99 -2.89
CA ASN A 93 -12.01 1.85 -3.58
C ASN A 93 -11.15 1.48 -4.78
N VAL A 94 -10.58 0.27 -4.78
CA VAL A 94 -9.72 -0.24 -5.84
C VAL A 94 -10.44 -1.39 -6.54
N THR A 95 -10.73 -1.22 -7.83
CA THR A 95 -11.23 -2.31 -8.66
C THR A 95 -10.04 -3.13 -9.17
N LEU A 96 -9.95 -4.38 -8.75
CA LEU A 96 -8.82 -5.27 -9.02
C LEU A 96 -8.75 -5.63 -10.51
N GLY A 97 -7.54 -5.52 -11.08
CA GLY A 97 -7.24 -6.00 -12.42
C GLY A 97 -6.96 -7.50 -12.44
N GLU A 98 -6.74 -8.05 -13.62
CA GLU A 98 -6.25 -9.41 -13.76
C GLU A 98 -4.83 -9.52 -13.19
N ALA A 99 -4.50 -10.64 -12.55
CA ALA A 99 -3.18 -10.90 -11.97
C ALA A 99 -2.04 -11.00 -13.01
N ARG A 100 -2.35 -10.74 -14.29
CA ARG A 100 -1.40 -10.71 -15.40
C ARG A 100 -1.24 -9.27 -15.87
N GLU A 101 -0.29 -8.56 -15.27
CA GLU A 101 0.48 -7.51 -15.94
C GLU A 101 1.63 -7.07 -15.02
N GLN A 102 2.63 -7.95 -14.90
CA GLN A 102 4.01 -7.56 -14.58
C GLN A 102 4.90 -8.41 -15.50
N VAL A 103 5.09 -7.93 -16.73
CA VAL A 103 6.19 -8.33 -17.62
C VAL A 103 7.36 -7.40 -17.41
#